data_AF-A0A8T1TDT6-F1
#
_entry.id   AF-A0A8T1TDT6-F1
#
_cell.length_a   1.000
_cell.length_b   1.000
_cell.length_c   1.000
_cell.angle_alpha   90.00
_cell.angle_beta   90.00
_cell.angle_gamma   90.00
#
_symmetry.space_group_name_H-M   'P 1'
#
loop_
_entity.id
_entity.type
_entity.pdbx_description
1 polymer ?
#
loop_
_entity_poly.entity_id
_entity_poly.type
_entity_poly.pdbx_seq_one_letter_code
_entity_poly.pdbx_strand_id
1 'polypeptide(L)'
;LSNSEIVNRRWLVYSKCKDAVFCFPCKIFNSCNFKIATMGINDWKNLSHILPQHEKAQHHIESMHKLCELSLRLKNQITLDAQNQRMLQSEKQHWRHVLERLLSMVEYQQTILLLQEALRNYSSPKMAIFWALYNCWENLTQ
;
A
#
# COMPACT_ATOMS: atom_id res chain seq x y z
N LEU A 1 23.53 -15.96 36.10
CA LEU A 1 22.62 -15.20 36.99
C LEU A 1 22.79 -15.81 38.37
N SER A 2 23.34 -15.05 39.32
CA SER A 2 23.69 -15.50 40.68
C SER A 2 22.48 -15.64 41.61
N ASN A 3 21.28 -15.33 41.12
CA ASN A 3 20.03 -15.27 41.88
C ASN A 3 19.03 -16.39 41.56
N SER A 4 19.42 -17.46 40.86
CA SER A 4 18.56 -18.63 40.53
C SER A 4 17.22 -18.31 39.85
N GLU A 5 17.04 -17.10 39.33
CA GLU A 5 15.81 -16.67 38.66
C GLU A 5 15.69 -17.29 37.27
N ILE A 6 14.52 -17.84 36.98
CA ILE A 6 14.17 -18.35 35.65
C ILE A 6 13.72 -17.18 34.79
N VAL A 7 14.58 -16.75 33.86
CA VAL A 7 14.27 -15.68 32.91
C VAL A 7 13.75 -16.28 31.61
N ASN A 8 12.47 -16.05 31.31
CA ASN A 8 11.86 -16.47 30.05
C ASN A 8 12.25 -15.51 28.91
N ARG A 9 13.13 -15.97 28.01
CA ARG A 9 13.58 -15.20 26.84
C ARG A 9 12.81 -15.60 25.59
N ARG A 10 11.62 -15.02 25.40
CA ARG A 10 10.77 -15.27 24.22
C ARG A 10 11.43 -14.95 22.87
N TRP A 11 12.49 -14.12 22.89
CA TRP A 11 13.25 -13.73 21.71
C TRP A 11 14.35 -14.73 21.30
N LEU A 12 14.67 -15.72 22.14
CA LEU A 12 15.74 -16.69 21.91
C LEU A 12 15.17 -17.97 21.27
N VAL A 13 15.72 -18.37 20.13
CA VAL A 13 15.24 -19.53 19.35
C VAL A 13 16.39 -20.48 19.07
N TYR A 14 16.18 -21.78 19.31
CA TYR A 14 17.14 -22.83 18.99
C TYR A 14 16.90 -23.40 17.58
N SER A 15 17.96 -23.60 16.81
CA SER A 15 17.95 -24.30 15.53
C SER A 15 18.65 -25.65 15.66
N LYS A 16 17.90 -26.75 15.50
CA LYS A 16 18.45 -28.11 15.51
C LYS A 16 19.48 -28.33 14.40
N CYS A 17 19.22 -27.84 13.19
CA CYS A 17 20.10 -28.06 12.04
C CYS A 17 21.47 -27.39 12.18
N LYS A 18 21.53 -26.27 12.90
CA LYS A 18 22.77 -25.52 13.14
C LYS A 18 23.38 -25.78 14.52
N ASP A 19 22.70 -26.57 15.34
CA ASP A 19 22.97 -26.74 16.77
C ASP A 19 23.34 -25.42 17.46
N ALA A 20 22.53 -24.39 17.25
CA ALA A 20 22.84 -23.03 17.69
C ALA A 20 21.60 -22.24 18.07
N VAL A 21 21.75 -21.29 18.98
CA VAL A 21 20.70 -20.34 19.35
C VAL A 21 20.83 -19.02 18.61
N PHE A 22 19.68 -18.41 18.35
CA PHE A 22 19.52 -17.17 17.62
C PHE A 22 18.63 -16.20 18.38
N CYS A 23 18.89 -14.91 18.19
CA CYS A 23 17.95 -13.87 18.56
C CYS A 23 17.00 -13.64 17.38
N PHE A 24 15.74 -14.04 17.53
CA PHE A 24 14.73 -13.94 16.47
C PHE A 24 14.50 -12.50 15.96
N PRO A 25 14.27 -11.49 16.82
CA PRO A 25 14.12 -10.10 16.37
C PRO A 25 15.36 -9.60 15.61
N CYS A 26 16.57 -9.81 16.17
CA CYS A 26 17.81 -9.34 15.54
C CYS A 26 18.07 -10.00 14.19
N LYS A 27 17.69 -11.28 14.04
CA LYS A 27 17.80 -12.02 12.78
C LYS A 27 16.88 -11.48 11.70
N ILE A 28 15.63 -11.14 12.03
CA ILE A 28 14.64 -10.65 11.07
C ILE A 28 15.01 -9.25 10.57
N PHE A 29 15.36 -8.35 11.49
CA PHE A 29 15.59 -6.94 11.15
C PHE A 29 17.04 -6.63 10.76
N ASN A 30 17.89 -7.66 10.67
CA ASN A 30 19.32 -7.58 10.37
C ASN A 30 20.02 -6.42 11.11
N SER A 31 19.64 -6.23 12.37
CA SER A 31 19.99 -5.05 13.16
C SER A 31 21.42 -5.07 13.68
N CYS A 32 22.10 -6.21 13.58
CA CYS A 32 23.48 -6.33 14.00
C CYS A 32 24.23 -7.46 13.27
N ASN A 33 25.54 -7.27 13.10
CA ASN A 33 26.45 -8.26 12.54
C ASN A 33 26.91 -9.30 13.58
N PHE A 34 26.32 -9.32 14.78
CA PHE A 34 26.68 -10.29 15.81
C PHE A 34 26.28 -11.71 15.40
N LYS A 35 27.11 -12.69 15.80
CA LYS A 35 26.88 -14.12 15.53
C LYS A 35 25.47 -14.57 15.89
N ILE A 36 24.89 -14.09 16.99
CA ILE A 36 23.55 -14.46 17.45
C ILE A 36 22.41 -14.09 16.48
N ALA A 37 22.61 -13.12 15.58
CA ALA A 37 21.66 -12.78 14.52
C ALA A 37 21.96 -13.55 13.22
N THR A 38 23.24 -13.68 12.85
CA THR A 38 23.67 -14.21 11.56
C THR A 38 23.83 -15.75 11.59
N MET A 39 24.89 -16.23 12.24
CA MET A 39 25.34 -17.63 12.22
C MET A 39 24.77 -18.51 13.34
N GLY A 40 24.38 -17.90 14.45
CA GLY A 40 23.96 -18.54 15.69
C GLY A 40 25.12 -18.64 16.69
N ILE A 41 24.78 -18.88 17.96
CA ILE A 41 25.74 -19.20 19.02
C ILE A 41 25.54 -20.66 19.42
N ASN A 42 26.59 -21.47 19.33
CA ASN A 42 26.66 -22.84 19.82
C ASN A 42 27.57 -22.98 21.06
N ASP A 43 28.16 -21.89 21.53
CA ASP A 43 29.01 -21.84 22.74
C ASP A 43 28.16 -21.88 24.02
N TRP A 44 27.56 -23.04 24.29
CA TRP A 44 26.64 -23.27 25.42
C TRP A 44 27.23 -22.86 26.77
N LYS A 45 28.53 -23.08 26.99
CA LYS A 45 29.25 -22.74 28.23
C LYS A 45 29.26 -21.23 28.50
N ASN A 46 29.39 -20.42 27.46
CA ASN A 46 29.52 -18.97 27.56
C ASN A 46 28.18 -18.25 27.34
N LEU A 47 27.14 -18.98 26.94
CA LEU A 47 25.85 -18.42 26.58
C LEU A 47 25.24 -17.59 27.73
N SER A 48 25.39 -18.04 28.97
CA SER A 48 24.91 -17.35 30.17
C SER A 48 25.55 -15.96 30.37
N HIS A 49 26.75 -15.73 29.86
CA HIS A 49 27.47 -14.45 29.91
C HIS A 49 27.15 -13.58 28.68
N ILE A 50 26.95 -14.20 27.53
CA ILE A 50 26.68 -13.49 26.27
C ILE A 50 25.25 -12.91 26.24
N LEU A 51 24.25 -13.68 26.69
CA LEU A 51 22.84 -13.26 26.59
C LEU A 51 22.52 -11.96 27.35
N PRO A 52 22.97 -11.75 28.61
CA PRO A 52 22.70 -10.50 29.33
C PRO A 52 23.33 -9.27 28.68
N GLN A 53 24.51 -9.41 28.07
CA GLN A 53 25.15 -8.32 27.34
C GLN A 53 24.40 -8.02 26.04
N HIS A 54 23.97 -9.05 25.32
CA HIS A 54 23.17 -8.91 24.12
C HIS A 54 21.82 -8.23 24.39
N GLU A 55 21.13 -8.63 25.46
CA GLU A 55 19.80 -8.12 25.81
C GLU A 55 19.81 -6.63 26.15
N LYS A 56 20.93 -6.12 26.69
CA LYS A 56 21.14 -4.70 26.99
C LYS A 56 21.62 -3.88 25.79
N ALA A 57 21.99 -4.53 24.69
CA ALA A 57 22.56 -3.84 23.55
C ALA A 57 21.49 -3.10 22.75
N GLN A 58 21.84 -1.89 22.29
CA GLN A 58 20.91 -1.00 21.60
C GLN A 58 20.24 -1.64 20.38
N HIS A 59 21.00 -2.39 19.56
CA HIS A 59 20.45 -3.08 18.39
C HIS A 59 19.38 -4.11 18.76
N HIS A 60 19.51 -4.78 19.92
CA HIS A 60 18.54 -5.76 20.39
C HIS A 60 17.26 -5.05 20.80
N ILE A 61 17.38 -3.99 21.59
CA ILE A 61 16.27 -3.14 22.02
C ILE A 61 15.49 -2.62 20.81
N GLU A 62 16.18 -2.04 19.83
CA GLU A 62 15.56 -1.55 18.59
C GLU A 62 14.85 -2.66 17.79
N SER A 63 15.45 -3.85 17.73
CA SER A 63 14.83 -5.01 17.04
C SER A 63 13.57 -5.48 17.76
N MET A 64 13.58 -5.44 19.08
CA MET A 64 12.41 -5.75 19.91
C MET A 64 11.30 -4.72 19.66
N HIS A 65 11.61 -3.42 19.59
CA HIS A 65 10.65 -2.38 19.22
C HIS A 65 10.06 -2.63 17.82
N LYS A 66 10.88 -2.90 16.81
CA LYS A 66 10.42 -3.22 15.45
C LYS A 66 9.54 -4.46 15.43
N LEU A 67 9.86 -5.49 16.22
CA LEU A 67 9.05 -6.70 16.32
C LEU A 67 7.68 -6.42 16.96
N CYS A 68 7.63 -5.60 18.01
CA CYS A 68 6.39 -5.16 18.63
C CYS A 68 5.53 -4.35 17.67
N GLU A 69 6.11 -3.39 16.96
CA GLU A 69 5.41 -2.59 15.95
C GLU A 69 4.85 -3.49 14.84
N LEU A 70 5.67 -4.40 14.30
CA LEU A 70 5.25 -5.37 13.30
C LEU A 70 4.08 -6.23 13.81
N SER A 71 4.16 -6.73 15.05
CA SER A 71 3.08 -7.51 15.65
C SER A 71 1.77 -6.71 15.77
N LEU A 72 1.84 -5.43 16.11
CA LEU A 72 0.66 -4.57 16.20
C LEU A 72 0.05 -4.33 14.82
N ARG A 73 0.89 -4.05 13.83
CA ARG A 73 0.47 -3.84 12.43
C ARG A 73 -0.19 -5.06 11.83
N LEU A 74 0.35 -6.25 12.10
CA LEU A 74 -0.24 -7.52 11.67
C LEU A 74 -1.60 -7.76 12.34
N LYS A 75 -1.73 -7.52 13.65
CA LYS A 75 -3.01 -7.64 14.37
C LYS A 75 -4.09 -6.70 13.82
N ASN A 76 -3.71 -5.48 13.47
CA ASN A 76 -4.63 -4.47 12.96
C ASN A 76 -4.86 -4.56 11.45
N GLN A 77 -4.25 -5.52 10.75
CA GLN A 77 -4.26 -5.62 9.28
C GLN A 77 -3.76 -4.35 8.57
N ILE A 78 -2.96 -3.53 9.25
CA ILE A 78 -2.33 -2.32 8.68
C ILE A 78 -0.93 -2.72 8.20
N THR A 79 -0.88 -3.58 7.19
CA THR A 79 0.36 -3.88 6.48
C THR A 79 0.62 -2.82 5.41
N LEU A 80 1.88 -2.66 4.97
CA LEU A 80 2.21 -1.79 3.84
C LEU A 80 1.33 -2.14 2.62
N ASP A 81 1.04 -3.42 2.42
CA ASP A 81 0.17 -3.89 1.34
C ASP A 81 -1.25 -3.36 1.47
N ALA A 82 -1.84 -3.34 2.69
CA ALA A 82 -3.19 -2.82 2.89
C ALA A 82 -3.29 -1.30 2.64
N GLN A 83 -2.24 -0.53 2.96
CA GLN A 83 -2.19 0.90 2.63
C GLN A 83 -2.00 1.11 1.12
N ASN A 84 -1.08 0.39 0.49
CA ASN A 84 -0.84 0.46 -0.95
C ASN A 84 -2.08 0.03 -1.75
N GLN A 85 -2.79 -1.00 -1.31
CA GLN A 85 -4.06 -1.42 -1.90
C GLN A 85 -5.12 -0.34 -1.81
N ARG A 86 -5.25 0.35 -0.66
CA ARG A 86 -6.20 1.46 -0.52
C ARG A 86 -5.87 2.61 -1.48
N MET A 87 -4.59 2.98 -1.60
CA MET A 87 -4.17 4.01 -2.55
C MET A 87 -4.46 3.60 -3.99
N LEU A 88 -4.10 2.38 -4.39
CA LEU A 88 -4.40 1.85 -5.73
C LEU A 88 -5.90 1.84 -6.05
N GLN A 89 -6.75 1.45 -5.09
CA GLN A 89 -8.20 1.48 -5.28
C GLN A 89 -8.73 2.91 -5.43
N SER A 90 -8.19 3.87 -4.68
CA SER A 90 -8.56 5.28 -4.79
C SER A 90 -8.20 5.86 -6.17
N GLU A 91 -7.02 5.52 -6.70
CA GLU A 91 -6.61 5.92 -8.06
C GLU A 91 -7.49 5.27 -9.12
N LYS A 92 -7.78 3.96 -8.99
CA LYS A 92 -8.71 3.28 -9.89
C LYS A 92 -10.09 3.93 -9.91
N GLN A 93 -10.61 4.31 -8.75
CA GLN A 93 -11.91 4.97 -8.67
C GLN A 93 -11.86 6.37 -9.27
N HIS A 94 -10.79 7.12 -9.03
CA HIS A 94 -10.59 8.43 -9.66
C HIS A 94 -10.61 8.32 -11.19
N TRP A 95 -9.83 7.41 -11.76
CA TRP A 95 -9.79 7.21 -13.22
C TRP A 95 -11.12 6.71 -13.80
N ARG A 96 -11.87 5.86 -13.07
CA ARG A 96 -13.24 5.49 -13.49
C ARG A 96 -14.16 6.71 -13.61
N HIS A 97 -14.20 7.57 -12.60
CA HIS A 97 -15.04 8.78 -12.66
C HIS A 97 -14.63 9.71 -13.81
N VAL A 98 -13.33 9.82 -14.10
CA VAL A 98 -12.85 10.60 -15.26
C VAL A 98 -13.39 10.00 -16.56
N LEU A 99 -13.27 8.68 -16.75
CA LEU A 99 -13.77 7.98 -17.93
C LEU A 99 -15.29 8.09 -18.08
N GLU A 100 -16.04 7.94 -16.99
CA GLU A 100 -17.50 8.12 -16.98
C GLU A 100 -17.90 9.53 -17.44
N ARG A 101 -17.19 10.57 -16.98
CA ARG A 101 -17.43 11.94 -17.43
C ARG A 101 -17.13 12.12 -18.92
N LEU A 102 -16.02 11.56 -19.41
CA LEU A 102 -15.69 11.63 -20.83
C LEU A 102 -16.73 10.89 -21.69
N LEU A 103 -17.16 9.70 -21.28
CA LEU A 103 -18.23 8.97 -21.94
C LEU A 103 -19.53 9.78 -21.96
N SER A 104 -19.92 10.38 -20.84
CA SER A 104 -21.13 11.22 -20.79
C SER A 104 -21.07 12.42 -21.75
N MET A 105 -19.89 13.00 -21.96
CA MET A 105 -19.71 14.09 -22.94
C MET A 105 -19.90 13.59 -24.37
N VAL A 106 -19.34 12.42 -24.68
CA VAL A 106 -19.50 11.78 -26.01
C VAL A 106 -20.96 11.41 -26.27
N GLU A 107 -21.64 10.82 -25.30
CA GLU A 107 -23.06 10.47 -25.39
C GLU A 107 -23.95 11.72 -25.56
N TYR A 108 -23.66 12.78 -24.81
CA TYR A 108 -24.36 14.05 -24.93
C TYR A 108 -24.18 14.67 -26.32
N GLN A 109 -22.94 14.67 -26.83
CA GLN A 109 -22.63 15.17 -28.16
C GLN A 109 -23.33 14.36 -29.27
N GLN A 110 -23.35 13.03 -29.13
CA GLN A 110 -24.11 12.15 -30.03
C GLN A 110 -25.61 12.47 -30.01
N THR A 111 -26.16 12.74 -28.83
CA THR A 111 -27.58 13.10 -28.67
C THR A 111 -27.91 14.43 -29.36
N ILE A 112 -27.04 15.43 -29.24
CA ILE A 112 -27.21 16.71 -29.95
C ILE A 112 -27.23 16.51 -31.47
N LEU A 113 -26.30 15.72 -32.01
CA LEU A 113 -26.21 15.46 -33.45
C LEU A 113 -27.50 14.80 -33.98
N LEU A 114 -28.04 13.82 -33.26
CA LEU A 114 -29.31 13.17 -33.60
C LEU A 114 -30.49 14.14 -33.57
N LEU A 115 -30.54 15.03 -32.57
CA LEU A 115 -31.58 16.06 -32.50
C LEU A 115 -31.47 17.08 -33.64
N GLN A 116 -30.25 17.48 -34.01
CA GLN A 116 -30.01 18.37 -35.16
C GLN A 116 -30.47 17.73 -36.47
N GLU A 117 -30.20 16.44 -36.68
CA GLU A 117 -30.66 15.71 -37.86
C GLU A 117 -32.18 15.57 -37.90
N ALA A 118 -32.81 15.22 -36.77
CA ALA A 118 -34.27 15.14 -36.66
C ALA A 118 -34.94 16.50 -36.97
N LEU A 119 -34.39 17.60 -36.46
CA LEU A 119 -34.86 18.96 -36.75
C LEU A 119 -34.63 19.38 -38.20
N ARG A 120 -33.57 18.88 -38.85
CA ARG A 120 -33.30 19.13 -40.28
C ARG A 120 -34.31 18.41 -41.17
N ASN A 121 -34.70 17.19 -40.80
CA ASN A 121 -35.66 16.38 -41.54
C ASN A 121 -37.13 16.76 -41.25
N TYR A 122 -37.38 17.62 -40.26
CA TYR A 122 -38.71 18.11 -39.92
C TYR A 122 -39.13 19.29 -40.81
N SER A 123 -39.97 19.02 -41.81
CA SER A 123 -40.43 20.03 -42.77
C SER A 123 -41.53 20.94 -42.19
N SER A 124 -41.13 22.11 -41.70
CA SER A 124 -42.02 23.21 -41.31
C SER A 124 -41.47 24.57 -41.79
N PRO A 125 -42.32 25.51 -42.26
CA PRO A 125 -41.89 26.85 -42.67
C PRO A 125 -41.12 27.61 -41.57
N LYS A 126 -41.46 27.38 -40.30
CA LYS A 126 -40.78 28.00 -39.15
C LYS A 126 -39.36 27.44 -38.96
N MET A 127 -39.13 26.17 -39.28
CA MET A 127 -37.82 25.52 -39.15
C MET A 127 -36.86 25.95 -40.27
N ALA A 128 -37.37 26.21 -41.48
CA ALA A 128 -36.55 26.73 -42.58
C ALA A 128 -35.95 28.11 -42.26
N ILE A 129 -36.73 29.00 -41.64
CA ILE A 129 -36.26 30.33 -41.21
C ILE A 129 -35.24 30.22 -40.08
N PHE A 130 -35.48 29.32 -39.11
CA PHE A 130 -34.55 29.09 -38.00
C PHE A 130 -33.16 28.64 -38.50
N TRP A 131 -33.10 27.66 -39.42
CA TRP A 131 -31.84 27.19 -39.98
C TRP A 131 -31.11 28.24 -40.82
N ALA A 132 -31.83 29.09 -41.55
CA ALA A 132 -31.23 30.20 -42.30
C ALA A 132 -30.55 31.22 -41.38
N LEU A 133 -31.16 31.52 -40.22
CA LEU A 133 -30.58 32.42 -39.22
C LEU A 133 -29.40 31.79 -38.48
N TYR A 134 -29.49 30.50 -38.13
CA TYR A 134 -28.40 29.77 -37.48
C TYR A 134 -27.14 29.70 -38.35
N ASN A 135 -27.29 29.32 -39.63
CA ASN A 135 -26.17 29.27 -40.57
C ASN A 135 -25.56 30.65 -40.83
N CYS A 136 -26.38 31.72 -40.81
CA CYS A 136 -25.88 33.10 -40.92
C CYS A 136 -25.03 33.49 -39.71
N TRP A 137 -25.46 33.11 -38.50
CA TRP A 137 -24.71 33.36 -37.27
C TRP A 137 -23.40 32.55 -37.20
N GLU A 138 -23.40 31.29 -37.62
CA GLU A 138 -22.21 30.44 -37.60
C GLU A 138 -21.13 30.96 -38.57
N ASN A 139 -21.53 31.45 -39.76
CA ASN A 139 -20.62 32.07 -40.72
C ASN A 139 -20.07 33.46 -40.30
N LEU A 140 -20.71 34.12 -39.32
CA LEU A 140 -20.25 35.40 -38.76
C LEU A 140 -19.32 35.22 -37.54
N THR A 141 -19.22 34.00 -37.00
CA THR A 141 -18.47 33.70 -35.77
C THR A 141 -17.23 32.81 -36.01
N GLN A 142 -16.95 32.44 -37.26
CA GLN A 142 -15.65 31.96 -37.75
C GLN A 142 -14.87 33.11 -38.38
#